data_AF-A0A1L8HDH3-F1
#
_entry.id   AF-A0A1L8HDH3-F1
#
_cell.length_a   1.000
_cell.length_b   1.000
_cell.length_c   1.000
_cell.angle_alpha   90.00
_cell.angle_beta   90.00
_cell.angle_gamma   90.00
#
_symmetry.space_group_name_H-M   'P 1'
#
loop_
_entity.id
_entity.type
_entity.pdbx_description
1 polymer ?
#
loop_
_entity_poly.entity_id
_entity_poly.type
_entity_poly.pdbx_seq_one_letter_code
_entity_poly.pdbx_strand_id
1 'polypeptide(L)'
;MDPQENATQPPFNPICATRQAPYSYEILQSLDITGILLFAILTFMTLVSLLVFLEEAYYMYRKIASPKNSIIIWINSGAMMIATTSCFGMWIPRSTMFTDFTANVFLAMLIHKFQLMLVNECGGRREFLRKFGDTKLKISTGPFCCCCLCLPHKDINRRTLFILKLGTFQFALLRPVLMFLAVVLWTNGTFVIGNSSADKATIWISVGVGVITITALWAVGIMFNLVRNTLSEKSIIPKFAVYQFTVILSQLQTSIINILGTTGVISCVPPLPGPSRASYMNQQLLIMEMFLVTVLCRILYRKRYDVKNLLENEETNDNLQNSMLHLNGKALEDGPPSV
;
A
#
# COMPACT_ATOMS: atom_id res chain seq x y z
N MET A 1 11.15 -8.18 67.15
CA MET A 1 12.13 -7.93 66.09
C MET A 1 11.73 -8.79 64.92
N ASP A 2 11.06 -8.19 63.94
CA ASP A 2 11.04 -8.61 62.53
C ASP A 2 10.56 -7.40 61.71
N PRO A 3 11.32 -6.89 60.74
CA PRO A 3 11.00 -5.64 60.06
C PRO A 3 10.04 -5.85 58.89
N GLN A 4 9.13 -4.89 58.73
CA GLN A 4 8.25 -4.75 57.57
C GLN A 4 9.02 -4.73 56.24
N GLU A 5 8.60 -5.60 55.34
CA GLU A 5 8.05 -5.24 54.02
C GLU A 5 8.61 -3.93 53.43
N ASN A 6 9.68 -4.04 52.65
CA ASN A 6 10.09 -3.00 51.72
C ASN A 6 10.53 -3.66 50.41
N ALA A 7 9.56 -4.21 49.68
CA ALA A 7 9.75 -4.54 48.28
C ALA A 7 9.77 -3.22 47.51
N THR A 8 10.96 -2.76 47.17
CA THR A 8 11.24 -1.61 46.31
C THR A 8 10.53 -1.81 44.97
N GLN A 9 9.29 -1.32 44.85
CA GLN A 9 8.66 -1.14 43.54
C GLN A 9 9.52 -0.14 42.75
N PRO A 10 9.94 -0.46 41.51
CA PRO A 10 10.67 0.50 40.69
C PRO A 10 9.82 1.76 40.51
N PRO A 11 10.44 2.95 40.38
CA PRO A 11 9.72 4.23 40.40
C PRO A 11 8.60 4.22 39.37
N PHE A 12 7.36 4.25 39.87
CA PHE A 12 6.14 4.21 39.07
C PHE A 12 5.99 5.56 38.35
N ASN A 13 6.46 5.62 37.11
CA ASN A 13 6.39 6.84 36.32
C ASN A 13 4.94 7.08 35.83
N PRO A 14 4.29 8.20 36.18
CA PRO A 14 2.89 8.48 35.81
C PRO A 14 2.67 8.60 34.28
N ILE A 15 3.75 8.84 33.54
CA ILE A 15 3.78 8.83 32.05
C ILE A 15 3.50 7.42 31.51
N CYS A 16 3.89 6.36 32.21
CA CYS A 16 3.59 4.99 31.80
C CYS A 16 2.12 4.59 32.05
N ALA A 17 1.41 5.30 32.93
CA ALA A 17 -0.02 5.11 33.18
C ALA A 17 -0.87 5.93 32.21
N THR A 18 -0.44 7.15 31.88
CA THR A 18 -1.07 8.01 30.89
C THR A 18 -0.60 7.59 29.50
N ARG A 19 -1.30 6.65 28.87
CA ARG A 19 -1.03 6.14 27.50
C ARG A 19 -1.19 7.20 26.37
N GLN A 20 -0.98 8.46 26.68
CA GLN A 20 -1.04 9.58 25.75
C GLN A 20 0.34 9.80 25.13
N ALA A 21 0.37 10.03 23.81
CA ALA A 21 1.62 10.40 23.13
C ALA A 21 2.16 11.72 23.69
N PRO A 22 3.47 11.89 23.92
CA PRO A 22 4.04 13.15 24.41
C PRO A 22 4.03 14.26 23.35
N TYR A 23 4.27 15.51 23.76
CA TYR A 23 4.40 16.62 22.82
C TYR A 23 5.72 16.55 22.03
N SER A 24 5.75 17.15 20.83
CA SER A 24 6.95 17.14 19.97
C SER A 24 8.19 17.71 20.65
N TYR A 25 8.05 18.76 21.47
CA TYR A 25 9.18 19.39 22.15
C TYR A 25 9.80 18.46 23.22
N GLU A 26 9.00 17.64 23.90
CA GLU A 26 9.47 16.71 24.94
C GLU A 26 10.33 15.62 24.32
N ILE A 27 9.96 15.16 23.13
CA ILE A 27 10.76 14.21 22.36
C ILE A 27 12.06 14.87 21.90
N LEU A 28 11.97 16.03 21.23
CA LEU A 28 13.15 16.73 20.69
C LEU A 28 14.17 17.09 21.78
N GLN A 29 13.74 17.40 23.00
CA GLN A 29 14.64 17.69 24.13
C GLN A 29 15.27 16.42 24.73
N SER A 30 14.59 15.28 24.64
CA SER A 30 15.09 13.99 25.13
C SER A 30 15.99 13.25 24.13
N LEU A 31 16.17 13.80 22.93
CA LEU A 31 16.92 13.16 21.85
C LEU A 31 18.43 13.25 22.09
N ASP A 32 19.08 12.10 22.16
CA ASP A 32 20.54 12.01 22.13
C ASP A 32 21.09 12.26 20.72
N ILE A 33 22.41 12.45 20.57
CA ILE A 33 23.08 12.74 19.29
C ILE A 33 22.73 11.71 18.23
N THR A 34 22.66 10.43 18.60
CA THR A 34 22.24 9.34 17.71
C THR A 34 20.79 9.50 17.25
N GLY A 35 19.91 9.96 18.13
CA GLY A 35 18.51 10.24 17.80
C GLY A 35 18.38 11.38 16.79
N ILE A 36 19.14 12.46 16.98
CA ILE A 36 19.18 13.61 16.04
C ILE A 36 19.66 13.15 14.66
N LEU A 37 20.73 12.36 14.61
CA LEU A 37 21.26 11.82 13.35
C LEU A 37 20.21 10.92 12.65
N LEU A 38 19.53 10.05 13.39
CA LEU A 38 18.48 9.20 12.86
C LEU A 38 17.33 10.02 12.27
N PHE A 39 16.87 11.07 12.96
CA PHE A 39 15.84 11.97 12.45
C PHE A 39 16.24 12.66 11.15
N ALA A 40 17.47 13.16 11.08
CA ALA A 40 17.99 13.81 9.90
C ALA A 40 18.01 12.83 8.70
N ILE A 41 18.50 11.61 8.91
CA ILE A 41 18.55 10.56 7.88
C ILE A 41 17.14 10.18 7.40
N LEU A 42 16.21 9.90 8.31
CA LEU A 42 14.84 9.49 7.96
C LEU A 42 14.07 10.61 7.23
N THR A 43 14.26 11.86 7.66
CA THR A 43 13.69 13.02 6.99
C THR A 43 14.28 13.19 5.59
N PHE A 44 15.60 13.05 5.45
CA PHE A 44 16.28 13.08 4.16
C PHE A 44 15.80 11.97 3.22
N MET A 45 15.67 10.73 3.70
CA MET A 45 15.13 9.60 2.91
C MET A 45 13.70 9.87 2.44
N THR A 46 12.88 10.52 3.26
CA THR A 46 11.51 10.92 2.88
C THR A 46 11.53 11.97 1.78
N LEU A 47 12.40 12.99 1.88
CA LEU A 47 12.55 14.02 0.85
C LEU A 47 13.03 13.44 -0.47
N VAL A 48 14.01 12.53 -0.44
CA VAL A 48 14.48 11.83 -1.65
C VAL A 48 13.36 10.98 -2.25
N SER A 49 12.56 10.28 -1.44
CA SER A 49 11.40 9.51 -1.92
C SER A 49 10.39 10.41 -2.65
N LEU A 50 10.12 11.59 -2.11
CA LEU A 50 9.24 12.58 -2.72
C LEU A 50 9.79 13.08 -4.06
N LEU A 51 11.08 13.43 -4.12
CA LEU A 51 11.72 13.87 -5.37
C LEU A 51 11.70 12.78 -6.45
N VAL A 52 12.03 11.54 -6.08
CA VAL A 52 11.96 10.40 -6.98
C VAL A 52 10.53 10.20 -7.50
N PHE A 53 9.53 10.29 -6.62
CA PHE A 53 8.15 10.18 -7.05
C PHE A 53 7.73 11.30 -8.01
N LEU A 54 8.11 12.55 -7.75
CA LEU A 54 7.80 13.69 -8.62
C LEU A 54 8.43 13.53 -10.02
N GLU A 55 9.69 13.09 -10.08
CA GLU A 55 10.37 12.79 -11.35
C GLU A 55 9.64 11.69 -12.13
N GLU A 56 9.28 10.58 -11.47
CA GLU A 56 8.56 9.46 -12.08
C GLU A 56 7.15 9.87 -12.53
N ALA A 57 6.43 10.64 -11.72
CA ALA A 57 5.10 11.13 -12.08
C ALA A 57 5.16 12.06 -13.31
N TYR A 58 6.15 12.95 -13.37
CA TYR A 58 6.37 13.82 -14.52
C TYR A 58 6.72 13.02 -15.78
N TYR A 59 7.64 12.05 -15.67
CA TYR A 59 8.02 11.17 -16.77
C TYR A 59 6.81 10.38 -17.32
N MET A 60 6.02 9.77 -16.43
CA MET A 60 4.84 9.00 -16.81
C MET A 60 3.73 9.86 -17.41
N TYR A 61 3.53 11.06 -16.89
CA TYR A 61 2.54 12.00 -17.43
C TYR A 61 2.88 12.38 -18.88
N ARG A 62 4.16 12.58 -19.20
CA ARG A 62 4.61 12.93 -20.55
C ARG A 62 4.63 11.76 -21.53
N LYS A 63 5.01 10.55 -21.10
CA LYS A 63 5.22 9.41 -22.02
C LYS A 63 4.05 8.45 -22.17
N ILE A 64 3.05 8.46 -21.28
CA ILE A 64 2.00 7.43 -21.26
C ILE A 64 0.63 8.03 -21.59
N ALA A 65 -0.09 7.41 -22.53
CA ALA A 65 -1.46 7.77 -22.88
C ALA A 65 -2.45 7.62 -21.70
N SER A 66 -3.28 8.65 -21.51
CA SER A 66 -4.38 8.70 -20.55
C SER A 66 -5.49 7.75 -21.01
N PRO A 67 -5.78 6.63 -20.32
CA PRO A 67 -6.05 6.58 -18.87
C PRO A 67 -5.15 5.63 -18.05
N LYS A 68 -4.15 5.00 -18.66
CA LYS A 68 -3.26 4.04 -17.96
C LYS A 68 -2.27 4.75 -17.05
N ASN A 69 -1.86 5.96 -17.42
CA ASN A 69 -0.91 6.79 -16.66
C ASN A 69 -1.41 7.09 -15.24
N SER A 70 -2.67 7.52 -15.09
CA SER A 70 -3.22 7.94 -13.81
C SER A 70 -3.24 6.78 -12.80
N ILE A 71 -3.66 5.58 -13.21
CA ILE A 71 -3.72 4.43 -12.31
C ILE A 71 -2.32 4.03 -11.82
N ILE A 72 -1.34 4.05 -12.72
CA ILE A 72 0.04 3.66 -12.37
C ILE A 72 0.70 4.71 -11.47
N ILE A 73 0.49 6.00 -11.76
CA ILE A 73 0.96 7.11 -10.91
C ILE A 73 0.37 6.97 -9.50
N TRP A 74 -0.94 6.69 -9.38
CA TRP A 74 -1.60 6.45 -8.10
C TRP A 74 -1.05 5.24 -7.33
N ILE A 75 -0.66 4.18 -8.04
CA ILE A 75 -0.06 3.01 -7.39
C ILE A 75 1.34 3.34 -6.87
N ASN A 76 2.14 4.04 -7.66
CA ASN A 76 3.49 4.44 -7.27
C ASN A 76 3.51 5.50 -6.17
N SER A 77 2.48 6.35 -6.09
CA SER A 77 2.36 7.33 -5.00
C SER A 77 2.11 6.68 -3.64
N GLY A 78 1.61 5.44 -3.61
CA GLY A 78 1.25 4.76 -2.35
C GLY A 78 2.40 4.68 -1.36
N ALA A 79 3.57 4.19 -1.80
CA ALA A 79 4.75 4.06 -0.94
C ALA A 79 5.26 5.43 -0.45
N MET A 80 5.38 6.40 -1.35
CA MET A 80 5.78 7.76 -1.00
C MET A 80 4.83 8.39 0.03
N MET A 81 3.52 8.21 -0.13
CA MET A 81 2.54 8.81 0.77
C MET A 81 2.58 8.20 2.17
N ILE A 82 2.80 6.89 2.26
CA ILE A 82 3.00 6.19 3.54
C ILE A 82 4.29 6.67 4.21
N ALA A 83 5.39 6.86 3.44
CA ALA A 83 6.63 7.41 3.98
C ALA A 83 6.44 8.84 4.53
N THR A 84 5.78 9.72 3.77
CA THR A 84 5.53 11.11 4.17
C THR A 84 4.65 11.20 5.41
N THR A 85 3.54 10.45 5.45
CA THR A 85 2.65 10.42 6.62
C THR A 85 3.36 9.87 7.85
N SER A 86 4.19 8.82 7.70
CA SER A 86 5.01 8.29 8.79
C SER A 86 6.05 9.29 9.29
N CYS A 87 6.65 10.08 8.39
CA CYS A 87 7.57 11.16 8.74
C CYS A 87 6.85 12.26 9.54
N PHE A 88 5.65 12.68 9.14
CA PHE A 88 4.85 13.61 9.93
C PHE A 88 4.50 13.07 11.31
N GLY A 89 4.16 11.78 11.41
CA GLY A 89 3.90 11.13 12.70
C GLY A 89 5.14 11.14 13.60
N MET A 90 6.33 10.93 13.02
CA MET A 90 7.60 10.92 13.76
C MET A 90 7.94 12.32 14.32
N TRP A 91 7.76 13.38 13.51
CA TRP A 91 7.98 14.77 13.94
C TRP A 91 6.93 15.27 14.93
N ILE A 92 5.69 14.80 14.78
CA ILE A 92 4.57 15.21 15.62
C ILE A 92 3.82 13.97 16.14
N PRO A 93 4.30 13.31 17.20
CA PRO A 93 3.69 12.06 17.67
C PRO A 93 2.24 12.20 18.16
N ARG A 94 1.84 13.40 18.60
CA ARG A 94 0.43 13.73 18.87
C ARG A 94 -0.46 13.66 17.63
N SER A 95 0.07 13.89 16.43
CA SER A 95 -0.69 13.82 15.16
C SER A 95 -0.75 12.41 14.57
N THR A 96 -0.07 11.42 15.19
CA THR A 96 0.03 10.04 14.71
C THR A 96 -1.31 9.43 14.33
N MET A 97 -2.38 9.72 15.07
CA MET A 97 -3.73 9.22 14.73
C MET A 97 -4.24 9.74 13.38
N PHE A 98 -3.96 11.01 13.06
CA PHE A 98 -4.33 11.62 11.78
C PHE A 98 -3.43 11.15 10.64
N THR A 99 -2.13 10.97 10.89
CA THR A 99 -1.21 10.45 9.88
C THR A 99 -1.50 8.99 9.57
N ASP A 100 -1.81 8.18 10.58
CA ASP A 100 -2.24 6.80 10.42
C ASP A 100 -3.57 6.73 9.66
N PHE A 101 -4.56 7.56 10.04
CA PHE A 101 -5.80 7.68 9.28
C PHE A 101 -5.53 7.95 7.79
N THR A 102 -4.69 8.94 7.51
CA THR A 102 -4.33 9.34 6.14
C THR A 102 -3.67 8.18 5.39
N ALA A 103 -2.66 7.55 5.98
CA ALA A 103 -1.97 6.39 5.40
C ALA A 103 -2.94 5.24 5.08
N ASN A 104 -3.89 4.98 5.98
CA ASN A 104 -4.92 3.96 5.80
C ASN A 104 -5.88 4.25 4.64
N VAL A 105 -6.26 5.52 4.43
CA VAL A 105 -7.07 5.94 3.27
C VAL A 105 -6.30 5.70 1.97
N PHE A 106 -5.02 6.10 1.93
CA PHE A 106 -4.18 5.89 0.75
C PHE A 106 -3.97 4.41 0.44
N LEU A 107 -3.78 3.58 1.47
CA LEU A 107 -3.69 2.14 1.29
C LEU A 107 -5.00 1.57 0.74
N ALA A 108 -6.16 2.01 1.23
CA ALA A 108 -7.45 1.56 0.73
C ALA A 108 -7.66 1.91 -0.74
N MET A 109 -7.26 3.12 -1.13
CA MET A 109 -7.23 3.53 -2.53
C MET A 109 -6.22 2.71 -3.36
N LEU A 110 -5.04 2.42 -2.82
CA LEU A 110 -4.00 1.62 -3.48
C LEU A 110 -4.52 0.22 -3.83
N ILE A 111 -5.17 -0.48 -2.89
CA ILE A 111 -5.75 -1.81 -3.12
C ILE A 111 -6.78 -1.77 -4.25
N HIS A 112 -7.68 -0.79 -4.24
CA HIS A 112 -8.70 -0.66 -5.28
C HIS A 112 -8.11 -0.33 -6.66
N LYS A 113 -7.16 0.62 -6.71
CA LYS A 113 -6.49 1.02 -7.96
C LYS A 113 -5.63 -0.12 -8.51
N PHE A 114 -4.97 -0.90 -7.66
CA PHE A 114 -4.22 -2.08 -8.07
C PHE A 114 -5.13 -3.13 -8.73
N GLN A 115 -6.31 -3.41 -8.17
CA GLN A 115 -7.26 -4.31 -8.82
C GLN A 115 -7.73 -3.76 -10.18
N LEU A 116 -7.97 -2.45 -10.29
CA LEU A 116 -8.35 -1.83 -11.56
C LEU A 116 -7.23 -1.94 -12.60
N MET A 117 -5.96 -1.80 -12.18
CA MET A 117 -4.79 -2.00 -13.02
C MET A 117 -4.76 -3.42 -13.60
N LEU A 118 -4.96 -4.46 -12.77
CA LEU A 118 -4.98 -5.85 -13.25
C LEU A 118 -6.00 -6.05 -14.38
N VAL A 119 -7.21 -5.50 -14.24
CA VAL A 119 -8.25 -5.61 -15.26
C VAL A 119 -7.89 -4.83 -16.52
N ASN A 120 -7.29 -3.64 -16.39
CA ASN A 120 -6.90 -2.81 -17.52
C ASN A 120 -5.72 -3.39 -18.31
N GLU A 121 -4.79 -4.07 -17.63
CA GLU A 121 -3.67 -4.78 -18.29
C GLU A 121 -4.14 -5.97 -19.14
N CYS A 122 -5.29 -6.55 -18.83
CA CYS A 122 -5.94 -7.60 -19.62
C CYS A 122 -6.72 -7.08 -20.84
N GLY A 123 -6.73 -5.77 -21.13
CA GLY A 123 -7.52 -5.18 -22.21
C GLY A 123 -8.89 -4.66 -21.75
N GLY A 124 -9.09 -4.50 -20.44
CA GLY A 124 -10.31 -3.95 -19.85
C GLY A 124 -11.39 -5.00 -19.57
N ARG A 125 -12.55 -4.54 -19.10
CA ARG A 125 -13.62 -5.43 -18.58
C ARG A 125 -14.14 -6.44 -19.60
N ARG A 126 -14.31 -6.04 -20.86
CA ARG A 126 -14.93 -6.87 -21.90
C ARG A 126 -13.98 -7.98 -22.37
N GLU A 127 -12.72 -7.62 -22.57
CA GLU A 127 -11.68 -8.56 -22.98
C GLU A 127 -11.29 -9.52 -21.85
N PHE A 128 -11.29 -9.03 -20.61
CA PHE A 128 -11.12 -9.88 -19.43
C PHE A 128 -12.20 -10.97 -19.37
N LEU A 129 -13.47 -10.62 -19.56
CA LEU A 129 -14.57 -11.59 -19.55
C LEU A 129 -14.50 -12.55 -20.75
N ARG A 130 -14.05 -12.08 -21.92
CA ARG A 130 -13.86 -12.94 -23.09
C ARG A 130 -12.75 -13.97 -22.87
N LYS A 131 -11.63 -13.58 -22.25
CA LYS A 131 -10.47 -14.44 -22.01
C LYS A 131 -10.67 -15.43 -20.87
N PHE A 132 -11.40 -15.03 -19.82
CA PHE A 132 -11.51 -15.81 -18.60
C PHE A 132 -12.92 -16.36 -18.34
N GLY A 133 -13.91 -16.09 -19.20
CA GLY A 133 -15.30 -16.54 -19.01
C GLY A 133 -15.46 -18.04 -18.80
N ASP A 134 -14.66 -18.84 -19.51
CA ASP A 134 -14.68 -20.31 -19.43
C ASP A 134 -13.68 -20.89 -18.41
N THR A 135 -12.89 -20.04 -17.74
CA THR A 135 -11.90 -20.49 -16.75
C THR A 135 -12.54 -20.61 -15.38
N LYS A 136 -12.44 -21.79 -14.75
CA LYS A 136 -12.92 -22.00 -13.38
C LYS A 136 -12.06 -21.22 -12.38
N LEU A 137 -12.70 -20.46 -11.49
CA LEU A 137 -12.02 -19.75 -10.42
C LEU A 137 -11.36 -20.75 -9.47
N LYS A 138 -10.02 -20.80 -9.46
CA LYS A 138 -9.29 -21.39 -8.34
C LYS A 138 -9.35 -20.43 -7.16
N ILE A 139 -10.39 -20.58 -6.36
CA ILE A 139 -10.59 -19.85 -5.09
C ILE A 139 -9.56 -20.26 -4.02
N SER A 140 -8.84 -21.36 -4.25
CA SER A 140 -7.76 -21.84 -3.39
C SER A 140 -6.48 -21.01 -3.58
N THR A 141 -6.48 -19.77 -3.07
CA THR A 141 -5.27 -18.96 -2.87
C THR A 141 -5.39 -18.12 -1.59
N GLY A 142 -4.30 -18.01 -0.81
CA GLY A 142 -4.24 -17.66 0.63
C GLY A 142 -4.75 -16.25 1.05
N PRO A 143 -4.78 -15.92 2.37
CA PRO A 143 -3.81 -16.31 3.41
C PRO A 143 -4.32 -17.18 4.58
N PHE A 144 -5.61 -17.45 4.72
CA PHE A 144 -6.17 -18.35 5.76
C PHE A 144 -6.79 -19.62 5.16
N CYS A 145 -6.05 -20.26 4.26
CA CYS A 145 -6.49 -21.46 3.54
C CYS A 145 -6.32 -22.74 4.39
N CYS A 146 -6.82 -22.73 5.63
CA CYS A 146 -6.90 -23.92 6.49
C CYS A 146 -8.32 -24.22 6.99
N CYS A 147 -9.26 -23.26 6.95
CA CYS A 147 -10.61 -23.47 7.52
C CYS A 147 -11.78 -23.49 6.51
N CYS A 148 -11.55 -23.23 5.21
CA CYS A 148 -12.63 -23.11 4.22
C CYS A 148 -12.39 -23.96 2.95
N LEU A 149 -12.24 -25.29 3.11
CA LEU A 149 -12.12 -26.24 1.99
C LEU A 149 -13.41 -26.38 1.14
N CYS A 150 -14.45 -25.63 1.45
CA CYS A 150 -15.82 -25.84 0.96
C CYS A 150 -16.30 -24.82 -0.07
N LEU A 151 -15.43 -23.97 -0.64
CA LEU A 151 -15.88 -22.98 -1.64
C LEU A 151 -15.89 -23.58 -3.06
N PRO A 152 -17.07 -23.67 -3.72
CA PRO A 152 -17.22 -24.31 -5.02
C PRO A 152 -16.51 -23.54 -6.12
N HIS A 153 -15.89 -24.27 -7.05
CA HIS A 153 -15.36 -23.73 -8.31
C HIS A 153 -16.51 -23.12 -9.11
N LYS A 154 -16.63 -21.79 -9.05
CA LYS A 154 -17.66 -21.04 -9.76
C LYS A 154 -17.10 -20.48 -11.06
N ASP A 155 -17.86 -20.59 -12.13
CA ASP A 155 -17.49 -20.02 -13.43
C ASP A 155 -17.42 -18.49 -13.37
N ILE A 156 -16.53 -17.91 -14.18
CA ILE A 156 -16.32 -16.46 -14.22
C ILE A 156 -17.44 -15.82 -15.04
N ASN A 157 -18.50 -15.41 -14.34
CA ASN A 157 -19.55 -14.58 -14.92
C ASN A 157 -19.32 -13.10 -14.59
N ARG A 158 -19.97 -12.19 -15.34
CA ARG A 158 -20.01 -10.74 -15.08
C ARG A 158 -20.31 -10.41 -13.61
N ARG A 159 -21.21 -11.18 -12.99
CA ARG A 159 -21.58 -11.04 -11.58
C ARG A 159 -20.41 -11.32 -10.65
N THR A 160 -19.62 -12.35 -10.92
CA THR A 160 -18.47 -12.70 -10.08
C THR A 160 -17.39 -11.63 -10.18
N LEU A 161 -17.06 -11.16 -11.40
CA LEU A 161 -16.13 -10.03 -11.58
C LEU A 161 -16.63 -8.76 -10.88
N PHE A 162 -17.94 -8.51 -10.91
CA PHE A 162 -18.54 -7.38 -10.18
C PHE A 162 -18.41 -7.55 -8.66
N ILE A 163 -18.67 -8.74 -8.11
CA ILE A 163 -18.51 -9.04 -6.69
C ILE A 163 -17.05 -8.87 -6.25
N LEU A 164 -16.07 -9.36 -7.03
CA LEU A 164 -14.66 -9.16 -6.71
C LEU A 164 -14.26 -7.68 -6.73
N LYS A 165 -14.79 -6.87 -7.65
CA LYS A 165 -14.56 -5.42 -7.65
C LYS A 165 -15.25 -4.72 -6.50
N LEU A 166 -16.46 -5.15 -6.16
CA LEU A 166 -17.21 -4.64 -5.02
C LEU A 166 -16.46 -4.93 -3.71
N GLY A 167 -15.76 -6.07 -3.64
CA GLY A 167 -14.96 -6.47 -2.49
C GLY A 167 -13.80 -5.53 -2.12
N THR A 168 -13.17 -4.87 -3.09
CA THR A 168 -12.17 -3.81 -2.80
C THR A 168 -12.80 -2.44 -2.71
N PHE A 169 -13.90 -2.19 -3.43
CA PHE A 169 -14.61 -0.93 -3.35
C PHE A 169 -15.23 -0.70 -1.97
N GLN A 170 -15.83 -1.74 -1.37
CA GLN A 170 -16.30 -1.68 0.02
C GLN A 170 -15.16 -1.33 0.97
N PHE A 171 -13.94 -1.82 0.74
CA PHE A 171 -12.79 -1.52 1.58
C PHE A 171 -12.32 -0.07 1.41
N ALA A 172 -12.26 0.41 0.16
CA ALA A 172 -11.89 1.79 -0.16
C ALA A 172 -12.84 2.82 0.48
N LEU A 173 -14.13 2.48 0.66
CA LEU A 173 -15.13 3.38 1.23
C LEU A 173 -15.36 3.17 2.73
N LEU A 174 -15.51 1.92 3.15
CA LEU A 174 -15.88 1.60 4.53
C LEU A 174 -14.72 1.79 5.50
N ARG A 175 -13.46 1.59 5.06
CA ARG A 175 -12.30 1.78 5.94
C ARG A 175 -12.11 3.22 6.39
N PRO A 176 -12.12 4.24 5.50
CA PRO A 176 -12.11 5.64 5.93
C PRO A 176 -13.25 5.97 6.89
N VAL A 177 -14.47 5.47 6.63
CA VAL A 177 -15.63 5.72 7.51
C VAL A 177 -15.42 5.11 8.91
N LEU A 178 -14.98 3.85 8.98
CA LEU A 178 -14.71 3.18 10.27
C LEU A 178 -13.57 3.84 11.03
N MET A 179 -12.51 4.28 10.34
CA MET A 179 -11.40 4.99 10.96
C MET A 179 -11.80 6.39 11.41
N PHE A 180 -12.65 7.09 10.66
CA PHE A 180 -13.20 8.37 11.08
C PHE A 180 -14.05 8.22 12.33
N LEU A 181 -14.93 7.21 12.38
CA LEU A 181 -15.67 6.86 13.59
C LEU A 181 -14.71 6.56 14.75
N ALA A 182 -13.64 5.79 14.53
CA ALA A 182 -12.64 5.51 15.57
C ALA A 182 -12.00 6.80 16.13
N VAL A 183 -11.65 7.76 15.26
CA VAL A 183 -11.11 9.06 15.68
C VAL A 183 -12.13 9.88 16.45
N VAL A 184 -13.40 9.92 16.00
CA VAL A 184 -14.47 10.65 16.71
C VAL A 184 -14.72 10.04 18.09
N LEU A 185 -14.80 8.72 18.21
CA LEU A 185 -14.91 8.06 19.51
C LEU A 185 -13.68 8.33 20.39
N TRP A 186 -12.48 8.43 19.80
CA TRP A 186 -11.26 8.78 20.52
C TRP A 186 -11.31 10.20 21.08
N THR A 187 -11.76 11.17 20.28
CA THR A 187 -11.92 12.57 20.73
C THR A 187 -12.98 12.74 21.82
N ASN A 188 -13.99 11.87 21.86
CA ASN A 188 -15.03 11.88 22.90
C ASN A 188 -14.57 11.24 24.23
N GLY A 189 -13.32 10.76 24.31
CA GLY A 189 -12.77 10.13 25.53
C GLY A 189 -13.35 8.74 25.84
N THR A 190 -14.30 8.24 25.06
CA THR A 190 -14.89 6.90 25.19
C THR A 190 -14.04 5.81 24.54
N PHE A 191 -13.05 6.19 23.73
CA PHE A 191 -12.12 5.27 23.07
C PHE A 191 -10.68 5.62 23.45
N VAL A 192 -10.13 4.87 24.39
CA VAL A 192 -8.70 4.95 24.74
C VAL A 192 -8.00 3.78 24.07
N ILE A 193 -7.00 4.07 23.24
CA ILE A 193 -6.22 3.06 22.53
C ILE A 193 -5.54 2.14 23.56
N GLY A 194 -5.97 0.89 23.56
CA GLY A 194 -5.43 -0.17 24.41
C GLY A 194 -6.03 -0.28 25.82
N ASN A 195 -6.99 0.56 26.25
CA ASN A 195 -7.65 0.29 27.52
C ASN A 195 -8.74 -0.76 27.32
N SER A 196 -8.54 -1.96 27.85
CA SER A 196 -9.50 -3.07 27.93
C SER A 196 -10.63 -2.79 28.92
N SER A 197 -11.15 -1.56 28.89
CA SER A 197 -12.31 -1.13 29.69
C SER A 197 -13.26 -0.25 28.84
N ALA A 198 -12.81 0.22 27.67
CA ALA A 198 -13.65 0.81 26.61
C ALA A 198 -14.32 -0.28 25.74
N ASP A 199 -14.88 -1.29 26.41
CA ASP A 199 -14.61 -2.70 26.11
C ASP A 199 -15.45 -3.38 25.00
N LYS A 200 -16.20 -2.61 24.21
CA LYS A 200 -17.01 -3.18 23.11
C LYS A 200 -16.76 -2.48 21.78
N ALA A 201 -16.90 -1.16 21.73
CA ALA A 201 -16.80 -0.42 20.47
C ALA A 201 -15.41 -0.56 19.80
N THR A 202 -14.34 -0.49 20.59
CA THR A 202 -12.95 -0.64 20.09
C THR A 202 -12.70 -1.99 19.44
N ILE A 203 -13.16 -3.05 20.09
CA ILE A 203 -13.01 -4.42 19.59
C ILE A 203 -13.83 -4.63 18.32
N TRP A 204 -15.10 -4.21 18.31
CA TRP A 204 -15.98 -4.33 17.14
C TRP A 204 -15.45 -3.57 15.92
N ILE A 205 -14.95 -2.33 16.10
CA ILE A 205 -14.34 -1.55 15.01
C ILE A 205 -13.08 -2.26 14.50
N SER A 206 -12.21 -2.73 15.40
CA SER A 206 -10.94 -3.38 15.03
C SER A 206 -11.17 -4.70 14.28
N VAL A 207 -12.10 -5.53 14.76
CA VAL A 207 -12.52 -6.77 14.09
C VAL A 207 -13.15 -6.46 12.74
N GLY A 208 -14.04 -5.46 12.67
CA GLY A 208 -14.66 -5.04 11.42
C GLY A 208 -13.62 -4.61 10.38
N VAL A 209 -12.66 -3.76 10.75
CA VAL A 209 -11.55 -3.35 9.89
C VAL A 209 -10.73 -4.57 9.45
N GLY A 210 -10.43 -5.50 10.35
CA GLY A 210 -9.72 -6.75 10.04
C GLY A 210 -10.44 -7.59 8.98
N VAL A 211 -11.73 -7.85 9.16
CA VAL A 211 -12.55 -8.66 8.23
C VAL A 211 -12.63 -8.01 6.84
N ILE A 212 -12.87 -6.71 6.76
CA ILE A 212 -12.96 -6.00 5.48
C ILE A 212 -11.58 -6.00 4.79
N THR A 213 -10.48 -5.87 5.55
CA THR A 213 -9.11 -5.96 5.00
C THR A 213 -8.83 -7.33 4.40
N ILE A 214 -9.11 -8.40 5.13
CA ILE A 214 -8.87 -9.78 4.67
C ILE A 214 -9.71 -10.05 3.43
N THR A 215 -10.98 -9.62 3.42
CA THR A 215 -11.88 -9.79 2.28
C THR A 215 -11.36 -9.07 1.03
N ALA A 216 -10.85 -7.84 1.18
CA ALA A 216 -10.29 -7.07 0.08
C ALA A 216 -8.99 -7.68 -0.48
N LEU A 217 -8.07 -8.10 0.40
CA LEU A 217 -6.82 -8.75 -0.01
C LEU A 217 -7.08 -10.08 -0.69
N TRP A 218 -8.05 -10.85 -0.21
CA TRP A 218 -8.46 -12.10 -0.83
C TRP A 218 -9.05 -11.88 -2.22
N ALA A 219 -9.91 -10.86 -2.40
CA ALA A 219 -10.44 -10.50 -3.72
C ALA A 219 -9.33 -10.12 -4.71
N VAL A 220 -8.32 -9.35 -4.28
CA VAL A 220 -7.15 -9.03 -5.12
C VAL A 220 -6.31 -10.28 -5.40
N GLY A 221 -6.09 -11.14 -4.41
CA GLY A 221 -5.34 -12.38 -4.56
C GLY A 221 -5.95 -13.33 -5.57
N ILE A 222 -7.27 -13.52 -5.55
CA ILE A 222 -7.99 -14.31 -6.55
C ILE A 222 -7.78 -13.69 -7.94
N MET A 223 -8.00 -12.38 -8.09
CA MET A 223 -7.80 -11.70 -9.37
C MET A 223 -6.38 -11.87 -9.90
N PHE A 224 -5.36 -11.73 -9.05
CA PHE A 224 -3.97 -11.91 -9.42
C PHE A 224 -3.69 -13.34 -9.91
N ASN A 225 -4.18 -14.36 -9.20
CA ASN A 225 -3.94 -15.75 -9.59
C ASN A 225 -4.62 -16.16 -10.90
N LEU A 226 -5.69 -15.47 -11.30
CA LEU A 226 -6.30 -15.67 -12.62
C LEU A 226 -5.43 -15.07 -13.73
N VAL A 227 -4.91 -13.86 -13.50
CA VAL A 227 -4.20 -13.11 -14.54
C VAL A 227 -2.71 -13.41 -14.60
N ARG A 228 -2.11 -14.00 -13.55
CA ARG A 228 -0.65 -14.19 -13.44
C ARG A 228 -0.04 -14.95 -14.62
N ASN A 229 -0.74 -15.94 -15.17
CA ASN A 229 -0.24 -16.75 -16.28
C ASN A 229 -0.36 -16.00 -17.60
N THR A 230 -1.45 -15.26 -17.80
CA THR A 230 -1.68 -14.45 -19.02
C THR A 230 -0.86 -13.17 -19.06
N LEU A 231 -0.43 -12.67 -17.90
CA LEU A 231 0.35 -11.44 -17.76
C LEU A 231 1.80 -11.70 -17.32
N SER A 232 2.29 -12.95 -17.42
CA SER A 232 3.65 -13.33 -17.05
C SER A 232 4.70 -12.63 -17.93
N GLU A 233 4.48 -12.62 -19.25
CA GLU A 233 5.27 -11.88 -20.26
C GLU A 233 5.29 -10.37 -19.96
N LYS A 234 4.20 -9.89 -19.37
CA LYS A 234 4.02 -8.53 -18.91
C LYS A 234 4.55 -8.33 -17.49
N SER A 235 5.56 -9.07 -17.01
CA SER A 235 6.25 -8.84 -15.73
C SER A 235 5.35 -8.35 -14.57
N ILE A 236 4.14 -8.90 -14.45
CA ILE A 236 3.16 -8.44 -13.45
C ILE A 236 3.50 -8.95 -12.05
N ILE A 237 4.22 -10.07 -12.00
CA ILE A 237 4.64 -10.76 -10.77
C ILE A 237 5.48 -9.84 -9.88
N PRO A 238 6.57 -9.18 -10.35
CA PRO A 238 7.33 -8.27 -9.50
C PRO A 238 6.51 -7.05 -9.06
N LYS A 239 5.60 -6.53 -9.89
CA LYS A 239 4.71 -5.43 -9.50
C LYS A 239 3.76 -5.83 -8.38
N PHE A 240 3.21 -7.04 -8.46
CA PHE A 240 2.38 -7.60 -7.40
C PHE A 240 3.17 -7.88 -6.13
N ALA A 241 4.40 -8.37 -6.24
CA ALA A 241 5.27 -8.59 -5.09
C ALA A 241 5.55 -7.29 -4.34
N VAL A 242 5.88 -6.20 -5.05
CA VAL A 242 6.08 -4.89 -4.42
C VAL A 242 4.81 -4.37 -3.77
N TYR A 243 3.66 -4.45 -4.47
CA TYR A 243 2.37 -4.09 -3.88
C TYR A 243 2.07 -4.89 -2.60
N GLN A 244 2.27 -6.21 -2.64
CA GLN A 244 2.01 -7.10 -1.52
C GLN A 244 2.93 -6.77 -0.34
N PHE A 245 4.20 -6.48 -0.60
CA PHE A 245 5.16 -6.06 0.41
C PHE A 245 4.73 -4.74 1.07
N THR A 246 4.34 -3.74 0.28
CA THR A 246 3.80 -2.47 0.79
C THR A 246 2.62 -2.68 1.74
N VAL A 247 1.67 -3.54 1.34
CA VAL A 247 0.49 -3.87 2.18
C VAL A 247 0.92 -4.59 3.47
N ILE A 248 1.80 -5.58 3.38
CA ILE A 248 2.23 -6.37 4.55
C ILE A 248 2.94 -5.48 5.57
N LEU A 249 3.89 -4.65 5.14
CA LEU A 249 4.63 -3.75 6.03
C LEU A 249 3.70 -2.70 6.67
N SER A 250 2.85 -2.05 5.86
CA SER A 250 1.94 -1.01 6.36
C SER A 250 0.83 -1.55 7.26
N GLN A 251 0.41 -2.81 7.11
CA GLN A 251 -0.70 -3.36 7.89
C GLN A 251 -0.27 -4.39 8.92
N LEU A 252 0.34 -5.49 8.48
CA LEU A 252 0.62 -6.63 9.34
C LEU A 252 1.69 -6.25 10.36
N GLN A 253 2.80 -5.67 9.91
CA GLN A 253 3.88 -5.22 10.80
C GLN A 253 3.39 -4.16 11.78
N THR A 254 2.65 -3.15 11.31
CA THR A 254 2.08 -2.12 12.19
C THR A 254 1.16 -2.74 13.25
N SER A 255 0.32 -3.72 12.88
CA SER A 255 -0.57 -4.40 13.82
C SER A 255 0.21 -5.23 14.85
N ILE A 256 1.23 -5.98 14.41
CA ILE A 256 2.08 -6.78 15.29
C ILE A 256 2.80 -5.88 16.29
N ILE A 257 3.46 -4.82 15.82
CA ILE A 257 4.21 -3.89 16.68
C ILE A 257 3.28 -3.21 17.69
N ASN A 258 2.09 -2.75 17.26
CA ASN A 258 1.12 -2.15 18.17
C ASN A 258 0.64 -3.14 19.23
N ILE A 259 0.39 -4.41 18.87
CA ILE A 259 0.03 -5.45 19.84
C ILE A 259 1.17 -5.64 20.86
N LEU A 260 2.42 -5.78 20.41
CA LEU A 260 3.59 -5.90 21.29
C LEU A 260 3.74 -4.69 22.24
N GLY A 261 3.39 -3.50 21.76
CA GLY A 261 3.35 -2.28 22.56
C GLY A 261 2.26 -2.31 23.64
N THR A 262 1.10 -2.88 23.33
CA THR A 262 -0.03 -3.00 24.27
C THR A 262 0.10 -4.15 25.26
N THR A 263 0.77 -5.25 24.89
CA THR A 263 0.99 -6.41 25.78
C THR A 263 2.13 -6.18 26.78
N GLY A 264 2.82 -5.04 26.71
CA GLY A 264 3.88 -4.68 27.65
C GLY A 264 5.23 -5.34 27.36
N VAL A 265 5.38 -6.03 26.22
CA VAL A 265 6.68 -6.56 25.76
C VAL A 265 7.65 -5.41 25.47
N ILE A 266 7.13 -4.29 24.96
CA ILE A 266 7.92 -3.06 24.78
C ILE A 266 7.89 -2.27 26.08
N SER A 267 9.03 -2.26 26.78
CA SER A 267 9.18 -1.53 28.04
C SER A 267 8.89 -0.04 27.88
N CYS A 268 8.12 0.52 28.82
CA CYS A 268 7.95 1.95 28.95
C CYS A 268 9.29 2.60 29.30
N VAL A 269 9.75 3.55 28.48
CA VAL A 269 10.93 4.38 28.76
C VAL A 269 10.49 5.82 28.57
N PRO A 270 10.39 6.62 29.63
CA PRO A 270 10.04 8.04 29.53
C PRO A 270 10.93 8.74 28.50
N PRO A 271 10.39 9.61 27.62
CA PRO A 271 9.05 10.21 27.65
C PRO A 271 7.95 9.40 26.92
N LEU A 272 8.24 8.21 26.37
CA LEU A 272 7.31 7.46 25.53
C LEU A 272 6.65 6.28 26.29
N PRO A 273 5.31 6.28 26.44
CA PRO A 273 4.57 5.11 26.88
C PRO A 273 4.76 3.93 25.92
N GLY A 274 4.71 2.68 26.41
CA GLY A 274 4.94 1.46 25.60
C GLY A 274 4.19 1.42 24.25
N PRO A 275 2.87 1.68 24.19
CA PRO A 275 2.13 1.72 22.93
C PRO A 275 2.57 2.86 21.98
N SER A 276 2.85 4.05 22.51
CA SER A 276 3.32 5.18 21.71
C SER A 276 4.74 4.96 21.19
N ARG A 277 5.60 4.34 22.00
CA ARG A 277 6.95 3.93 21.59
C ARG A 277 6.91 2.92 20.45
N ALA A 278 5.99 1.95 20.53
CA ALA A 278 5.80 0.95 19.48
C ALA A 278 5.38 1.59 18.16
N SER A 279 4.36 2.45 18.18
CA SER A 279 3.89 3.19 17.00
C SER A 279 5.00 4.08 16.42
N TYR A 280 5.76 4.75 17.30
CA TYR A 280 6.88 5.59 16.90
C TYR A 280 8.02 4.80 16.22
N MET A 281 8.43 3.65 16.78
CA MET A 281 9.40 2.76 16.13
C MET A 281 8.88 2.24 14.78
N ASN A 282 7.59 1.92 14.71
CA ASN A 282 6.96 1.48 13.47
C ASN A 282 6.99 2.57 12.38
N GLN A 283 6.74 3.83 12.73
CA GLN A 283 6.84 4.95 11.78
C GLN A 283 8.27 5.10 11.23
N GLN A 284 9.29 4.98 12.09
CA GLN A 284 10.70 5.03 11.66
C GLN A 284 11.05 3.89 10.69
N LEU A 285 10.61 2.66 10.99
CA LEU A 285 10.80 1.49 10.11
C LEU A 285 10.08 1.67 8.77
N LEU A 286 8.83 2.12 8.79
CA LEU A 286 8.05 2.36 7.58
C LEU A 286 8.69 3.38 6.66
N ILE A 287 9.32 4.44 7.17
CA ILE A 287 10.04 5.42 6.34
C ILE A 287 11.15 4.73 5.54
N MET A 288 11.98 3.92 6.21
CA MET A 288 13.08 3.21 5.55
C MET A 288 12.58 2.19 4.53
N GLU A 289 11.58 1.40 4.91
CA GLU A 289 11.02 0.35 4.05
C GLU A 289 10.33 0.93 2.81
N MET A 290 9.53 2.00 2.99
CA MET A 290 8.84 2.66 1.89
C MET A 290 9.80 3.39 0.95
N PHE A 291 10.95 3.87 1.44
CA PHE A 291 12.04 4.35 0.59
C PHE A 291 12.58 3.23 -0.31
N LEU A 292 12.88 2.05 0.26
CA LEU A 292 13.35 0.89 -0.52
C LEU A 292 12.31 0.45 -1.56
N VAL A 293 11.03 0.40 -1.17
CA VAL A 293 9.91 0.13 -2.08
C VAL A 293 9.84 1.16 -3.20
N THR A 294 10.04 2.45 -2.91
CA THR A 294 10.03 3.52 -3.92
C THR A 294 11.15 3.34 -4.94
N VAL A 295 12.35 2.99 -4.48
CA VAL A 295 13.50 2.68 -5.37
C VAL A 295 13.22 1.44 -6.23
N LEU A 296 12.67 0.37 -5.64
CA LEU A 296 12.29 -0.84 -6.37
C LEU A 296 11.22 -0.56 -7.42
N CYS A 297 10.19 0.23 -7.07
CA CYS A 297 9.17 0.70 -8.01
C CYS A 297 9.82 1.42 -9.19
N ARG A 298 10.74 2.34 -8.94
CA ARG A 298 11.46 3.06 -9.99
C ARG A 298 12.15 2.10 -10.97
N ILE A 299 12.91 1.14 -10.45
CA ILE A 299 13.65 0.16 -11.28
C ILE A 299 12.66 -0.67 -12.12
N LEU A 300 11.59 -1.17 -11.52
CA LEU A 300 10.62 -2.04 -12.18
C LEU A 300 9.78 -1.32 -13.24
N TYR A 301 9.36 -0.07 -12.96
CA TYR A 301 8.54 0.69 -13.89
C TYR A 301 9.37 1.31 -15.02
N ARG A 302 10.54 1.90 -14.73
CA ARG A 302 11.39 2.55 -15.74
C ARG A 302 11.95 1.56 -16.76
N LYS A 303 12.55 0.45 -16.32
CA LYS A 303 13.11 -0.58 -17.21
C LYS A 303 12.10 -1.05 -18.25
N ARG A 304 10.84 -1.14 -17.86
CA ARG A 304 9.78 -1.64 -18.73
C ARG A 304 9.28 -0.61 -19.74
N TYR A 305 9.15 0.65 -19.34
CA TYR A 305 8.76 1.68 -20.30
C TYR A 305 9.81 1.88 -21.37
N ASP A 306 11.09 1.77 -21.01
CA ASP A 306 12.17 1.87 -21.98
C ASP A 306 12.11 0.73 -23.01
N VAL A 307 11.88 -0.52 -22.58
CA VAL A 307 11.68 -1.66 -23.50
C VAL A 307 10.43 -1.49 -24.37
N LYS A 308 9.31 -1.03 -23.79
CA LYS A 308 8.07 -0.84 -24.57
C LYS A 308 8.23 0.25 -25.65
N ASN A 309 8.88 1.36 -25.30
CA ASN A 309 9.13 2.45 -26.25
C ASN A 309 10.08 2.00 -27.36
N LEU A 310 11.08 1.15 -27.06
CA LEU A 310 11.95 0.58 -28.08
C LEU A 310 11.17 -0.27 -29.08
N LEU A 311 10.31 -1.16 -28.60
CA LEU A 311 9.46 -2.00 -29.46
C LEU A 311 8.45 -1.17 -30.29
N GLU A 312 7.81 -0.16 -29.70
CA GLU A 312 6.90 0.72 -30.45
C GLU A 312 7.65 1.55 -31.51
N ASN A 313 8.90 1.96 -31.23
CA ASN A 313 9.73 2.66 -32.21
C ASN A 313 10.21 1.72 -33.34
N GLU A 314 10.55 0.47 -33.04
CA GLU A 314 10.89 -0.55 -34.04
C GLU A 314 9.69 -0.86 -34.94
N GLU A 315 8.50 -1.12 -34.38
CA GLU A 315 7.28 -1.34 -35.15
C GLU A 315 6.91 -0.12 -36.02
N THR A 316 7.12 1.11 -35.51
CA THR A 316 6.85 2.33 -36.28
C THR A 316 7.83 2.48 -37.45
N ASN A 317 9.12 2.20 -37.23
CA ASN A 317 10.13 2.21 -38.29
C ASN A 317 9.86 1.15 -39.36
N ASP A 318 9.50 -0.08 -38.95
CA ASP A 318 9.16 -1.16 -39.89
C ASP A 318 7.91 -0.82 -40.72
N ASN A 319 6.87 -0.28 -40.08
CA ASN A 319 5.67 0.17 -40.78
C ASN A 319 5.95 1.31 -41.77
N LEU A 320 6.82 2.25 -41.40
CA LEU A 320 7.23 3.34 -42.28
C LEU A 320 8.04 2.82 -43.47
N GLN A 321 8.98 1.90 -43.24
CA GLN A 321 9.80 1.29 -44.28
C GLN A 321 8.98 0.44 -45.25
N ASN A 322 8.02 -0.35 -44.75
CA ASN A 322 7.09 -1.11 -45.56
C ASN A 322 6.18 -0.20 -46.41
N SER A 323 5.74 0.93 -45.86
CA SER A 323 4.93 1.91 -46.59
C SER A 323 5.73 2.56 -47.73
N MET A 324 7.00 2.92 -47.50
CA MET A 324 7.87 3.49 -48.56
C MET A 324 8.18 2.47 -49.67
N LEU A 325 8.42 1.20 -49.33
CA LEU A 325 8.60 0.13 -50.32
C LEU A 325 7.35 -0.06 -51.19
N HIS A 326 6.15 0.00 -50.60
CA HIS A 326 4.89 -0.15 -51.32
C HIS A 326 4.57 1.05 -52.23
N LEU A 327 4.98 2.27 -51.86
CA LEU A 327 4.88 3.44 -52.74
C LEU A 327 5.85 3.36 -53.93
N ASN A 328 7.10 2.94 -53.69
CA ASN A 328 8.10 2.82 -54.75
C ASN A 328 7.78 1.68 -55.73
N GLY A 329 7.19 0.57 -55.25
CA GLY A 329 6.70 -0.52 -56.10
C GLY A 329 5.58 -0.08 -57.05
N LYS A 330 4.59 0.69 -56.57
CA LYS A 330 3.53 1.25 -57.41
C LYS A 330 4.05 2.24 -58.46
N ALA A 331 5.01 3.08 -58.10
CA ALA A 331 5.63 4.03 -59.03
C ALA A 331 6.46 3.34 -60.14
N LEU A 332 6.86 2.08 -59.95
CA LEU A 332 7.56 1.26 -60.94
C LEU A 332 6.61 0.47 -61.85
N GLU A 333 5.40 0.14 -61.39
CA GLU A 333 4.35 -0.46 -62.22
C GLU A 333 3.64 0.58 -63.10
N ASP A 334 3.49 1.82 -62.63
CA ASP A 334 3.02 2.96 -63.42
C ASP A 334 4.18 3.54 -64.26
N GLY A 335 4.64 2.77 -65.25
CA GLY A 335 5.61 3.23 -66.26
C GLY A 335 5.15 4.51 -66.99
N PRO A 336 6.08 5.31 -67.54
CA PRO A 336 5.77 6.66 -68.03
C PRO A 336 4.67 6.61 -69.10
N PRO A 337 3.73 7.57 -69.07
CA PRO A 337 2.67 7.63 -70.06
C PRO A 337 3.30 7.74 -71.45
N SER A 338 2.99 6.79 -72.32
CA SER A 338 3.36 6.82 -73.73
C SER A 338 2.75 8.09 -74.34
N VAL A 339 3.63 9.05 -74.64
CA VAL A 339 3.33 10.32 -75.35
C VAL A 339 2.96 10.04 -76.79
#